data_AF-A0A101CBZ5-F1
#
_entry.id   AF-A0A101CBZ5-F1
#
_cell.length_a   1.000
_cell.length_b   1.000
_cell.length_c   1.000
_cell.angle_alpha   90.00
_cell.angle_beta   90.00
_cell.angle_gamma   90.00
#
_symmetry.space_group_name_H-M   'P 1'
#
loop_
_entity.id
_entity.type
_entity.pdbx_description
1 polymer ?
#
loop_
_entity_poly.entity_id
_entity_poly.type
_entity_poly.pdbx_seq_one_letter_code
_entity_poly.pdbx_strand_id
1 'polypeptide(L)'
;MNIHSQFTNTYFLLLLIVFIVIILVILIFKKQNWKVLFDWKVIATAFVITLLGLLYSESSKSDDWLIETSGFPKYFYMKKYSLGKDAFMDWGIVQFDYRSFLQNFILIFLLLDIFKLIFKKKFQNTKPLKVNN
;
A
#
# COMPACT_ATOMS: atom_id res chain seq x y z
N MET A 1 -4.85 -17.29 -10.80
CA MET A 1 -4.71 -17.37 -9.33
C MET A 1 -5.08 -16.00 -8.79
N ASN A 2 -6.09 -15.90 -7.91
CA ASN A 2 -6.70 -14.63 -7.51
C ASN A 2 -5.90 -14.02 -6.34
N ILE A 3 -5.12 -12.96 -6.59
CA ILE A 3 -4.25 -12.34 -5.58
C ILE A 3 -5.09 -11.73 -4.46
N HIS A 4 -6.24 -11.17 -4.82
CA HIS A 4 -7.20 -10.57 -3.89
C HIS A 4 -7.75 -11.56 -2.86
N SER A 5 -7.97 -12.81 -3.25
CA SER A 5 -8.45 -13.88 -2.37
C SER A 5 -7.36 -14.42 -1.45
N GLN A 6 -6.10 -14.37 -1.90
CA GLN A 6 -4.96 -14.86 -1.13
C GLN A 6 -4.49 -13.86 -0.08
N PHE A 7 -4.72 -12.56 -0.31
CA PHE A 7 -4.32 -11.51 0.62
C PHE A 7 -5.30 -11.39 1.81
N THR A 8 -5.13 -12.28 2.78
CA THR A 8 -5.93 -12.29 4.01
C THR A 8 -5.44 -11.26 5.04
N ASN A 9 -6.25 -10.99 6.06
CA ASN A 9 -5.85 -10.17 7.20
C ASN A 9 -4.58 -10.70 7.89
N THR A 10 -4.37 -12.01 7.89
CA THR A 10 -3.17 -12.64 8.46
C THR A 10 -1.92 -12.28 7.64
N TYR A 11 -2.00 -12.33 6.30
CA TYR A 11 -0.90 -11.90 5.44
C TYR A 11 -0.59 -10.41 5.61
N PHE A 12 -1.63 -9.57 5.72
CA PHE A 12 -1.46 -8.15 6.05
C PHE A 12 -0.69 -7.96 7.36
N LEU A 13 -1.11 -8.62 8.44
CA LEU A 13 -0.45 -8.50 9.75
C LEU A 13 1.00 -8.99 9.71
N LEU A 14 1.27 -10.08 9.00
CA LEU A 14 2.62 -10.60 8.84
C LEU A 14 3.53 -9.59 8.13
N LEU A 15 3.11 -9.05 6.99
CA LEU A 15 3.88 -8.03 6.27
C LEU A 15 4.05 -6.75 7.09
N LEU A 16 3.00 -6.33 7.80
CA LEU A 16 3.04 -5.17 8.69
C LEU A 16 4.14 -5.32 9.75
N ILE A 17 4.18 -6.46 10.44
CA ILE A 17 5.19 -6.75 11.46
C ILE A 17 6.58 -6.76 10.83
N VAL A 18 6.75 -7.45 9.70
CA VAL A 18 8.04 -7.55 9.00
C VAL A 18 8.57 -6.16 8.61
N PHE A 19 7.72 -5.31 8.02
CA PHE A 19 8.13 -3.95 7.62
C PHE A 19 8.48 -3.08 8.83
N ILE A 20 7.70 -3.14 9.91
CA ILE A 20 8.00 -2.41 11.14
C ILE A 20 9.36 -2.85 11.71
N VAL A 21 9.61 -4.17 11.78
CA VAL A 21 10.90 -4.70 12.26
C VAL A 21 12.06 -4.21 11.39
N ILE A 22 11.93 -4.25 10.06
CA ILE A 22 12.95 -3.75 9.13
C ILE A 22 13.22 -2.25 9.38
N ILE A 23 12.17 -1.43 9.51
CA ILE A 23 12.30 -0.01 9.80
C ILE A 23 13.04 0.22 11.11
N LEU A 24 12.64 -0.46 12.20
CA LEU A 24 13.28 -0.34 13.50
C LEU A 24 14.77 -0.71 13.44
N VAL A 25 15.09 -1.81 12.77
CA VAL A 25 16.47 -2.25 12.55
C VAL A 25 17.27 -1.16 11.83
N ILE A 26 16.75 -0.60 10.72
CA ILE A 26 17.44 0.47 9.97
C ILE A 26 17.63 1.72 10.83
N LEU A 27 16.63 2.12 11.60
CA LEU A 27 16.71 3.30 12.48
C LEU A 27 17.76 3.13 13.56
N ILE A 28 17.84 1.95 14.19
CA ILE A 28 18.86 1.62 15.19
C ILE A 28 20.25 1.66 14.55
N PHE A 29 20.46 0.97 13.42
CA PHE A 29 21.74 0.94 12.72
C PHE A 29 22.21 2.34 12.26
N LYS A 30 21.28 3.19 11.79
CA LYS A 30 21.60 4.54 11.33
C LYS A 30 21.58 5.58 12.47
N LYS A 31 21.26 5.20 13.71
CA LYS A 31 21.05 6.11 14.86
C LYS A 31 20.11 7.28 14.52
N GLN A 32 19.03 7.00 13.80
CA GLN A 32 18.06 8.01 13.34
C GLN A 32 16.87 8.14 14.28
N ASN A 33 16.33 9.35 14.38
CA ASN A 33 15.11 9.63 15.15
C ASN A 33 13.86 9.16 14.37
N TRP A 34 12.87 8.63 15.08
CA TRP A 34 11.60 8.14 14.52
C TRP A 34 10.81 9.22 13.78
N LYS A 35 11.05 10.50 14.09
CA LYS A 35 10.46 11.64 13.35
C LYS A 35 10.73 11.61 11.85
N VAL A 36 11.77 10.90 11.39
CA VAL A 36 12.11 10.76 9.96
C VAL A 36 11.05 10.00 9.16
N LEU A 37 10.23 9.17 9.83
CA LEU A 37 9.16 8.36 9.22
C LEU A 37 7.95 9.22 8.79
N PHE A 38 7.63 10.27 9.55
CA PHE A 38 6.46 11.11 9.32
C PHE A 38 6.73 12.25 8.32
N ASP A 39 7.14 11.88 7.11
CA ASP A 39 7.36 12.84 6.02
C ASP A 39 6.13 12.90 5.12
N TRP A 40 5.53 14.10 5.05
CA TRP A 40 4.32 14.34 4.28
C TRP A 40 4.46 13.93 2.81
N LYS A 41 5.67 14.05 2.22
CA LYS A 41 5.91 13.65 0.83
C LYS A 41 5.75 12.15 0.63
N VAL A 42 6.21 11.36 1.59
CA VAL A 42 6.08 9.89 1.57
C VAL A 42 4.62 9.50 1.75
N ILE A 43 3.92 10.15 2.69
CA ILE A 43 2.49 9.93 2.93
C ILE A 43 1.68 10.23 1.65
N ALA A 44 1.91 11.39 1.02
CA ALA A 44 1.22 11.76 -0.21
C ALA A 44 1.54 10.80 -1.37
N THR A 45 2.80 10.38 -1.51
CA THR A 45 3.21 9.41 -2.54
C THR A 45 2.56 8.05 -2.32
N ALA A 46 2.50 7.57 -1.07
CA ALA A 46 1.82 6.33 -0.73
C ALA A 46 0.33 6.39 -1.08
N PHE A 47 -0.31 7.52 -0.83
CA PHE A 47 -1.72 7.73 -1.16
C PHE A 47 -1.95 7.64 -2.68
N VAL A 48 -1.13 8.33 -3.47
CA VAL A 48 -1.19 8.27 -4.95
C VAL A 48 -0.97 6.85 -5.46
N ILE A 49 0.03 6.13 -4.95
CA ILE A 49 0.28 4.73 -5.35
C ILE A 49 -0.88 3.82 -4.96
N THR A 50 -1.49 4.04 -3.79
CA THR A 50 -2.67 3.26 -3.37
C THR A 50 -3.84 3.49 -4.33
N LEU A 51 -4.07 4.74 -4.77
CA LEU A 51 -5.08 5.05 -5.78
C LEU A 51 -4.75 4.44 -7.15
N LEU A 52 -3.48 4.47 -7.58
CA LEU A 52 -3.03 3.78 -8.79
C LEU A 52 -3.26 2.27 -8.70
N GLY A 53 -3.34 1.71 -7.50
CA GLY A 53 -3.77 0.33 -7.27
C GLY A 53 -5.15 0.00 -7.84
N LEU A 54 -6.03 0.98 -8.07
CA LEU A 54 -7.31 0.80 -8.76
C LEU A 54 -7.15 0.33 -10.23
N LEU A 55 -5.99 0.59 -10.85
CA LEU A 55 -5.70 0.11 -12.20
C LEU A 55 -5.50 -1.40 -12.26
N TYR A 56 -5.22 -2.04 -11.12
CA TYR A 56 -5.21 -3.49 -11.02
C TYR A 56 -6.63 -3.98 -10.72
N SER A 57 -7.16 -4.82 -11.61
CA SER A 57 -8.48 -5.40 -11.49
C SER A 57 -8.48 -6.89 -11.77
N GLU A 58 -9.20 -7.65 -10.97
CA GLU A 58 -9.49 -9.06 -11.21
C GLU A 58 -11.00 -9.26 -11.35
N SER A 59 -11.39 -10.07 -12.32
CA SER A 59 -12.79 -10.48 -12.52
C SER A 59 -12.99 -11.93 -12.08
N SER A 60 -14.10 -12.19 -11.41
CA SER A 60 -14.57 -13.53 -11.08
C SER A 60 -16.05 -13.67 -11.44
N LYS A 61 -16.46 -14.91 -11.73
CA LYS A 61 -17.84 -15.23 -12.11
C LYS A 61 -18.41 -16.18 -11.06
N SER A 62 -19.56 -15.83 -10.48
CA SER A 62 -20.45 -16.77 -9.80
C SER A 62 -21.70 -17.00 -10.64
N ASP A 63 -22.50 -18.01 -10.31
CA ASP A 63 -23.65 -18.44 -11.13
C ASP A 63 -24.57 -17.28 -11.56
N ASP A 64 -24.88 -16.36 -10.63
CA ASP A 64 -25.79 -15.24 -10.90
C ASP A 64 -25.08 -13.87 -11.10
N TRP A 65 -23.77 -13.78 -10.88
CA TRP A 65 -23.05 -12.50 -10.80
C TRP A 65 -21.67 -12.52 -11.46
N LEU A 66 -21.38 -11.45 -12.21
CA LEU A 66 -20.03 -11.09 -12.62
C LEU A 66 -19.46 -10.09 -11.60
N ILE A 67 -18.38 -10.45 -10.92
CA ILE A 67 -17.76 -9.63 -9.88
C ILE A 67 -16.43 -9.11 -10.40
N GLU A 68 -16.27 -7.79 -10.45
CA GLU A 68 -15.03 -7.11 -10.77
C GLU A 68 -14.49 -6.47 -9.50
N THR A 69 -13.27 -6.81 -9.12
CA THR A 69 -12.59 -6.28 -7.93
C THR A 69 -11.35 -5.52 -8.34
N SER A 70 -11.14 -4.33 -7.80
CA SER A 70 -10.01 -3.46 -8.11
C SER A 70 -9.30 -2.99 -6.84
N GLY A 71 -8.00 -2.77 -6.95
CA GLY A 71 -7.13 -2.37 -5.84
C GLY A 71 -5.89 -3.26 -5.74
N PHE A 72 -4.86 -2.86 -5.00
CA PHE A 72 -3.67 -3.71 -4.80
C PHE A 72 -2.97 -3.37 -3.47
N PRO A 73 -2.44 -4.37 -2.74
CA PRO A 73 -2.51 -5.83 -2.98
C PRO A 73 -3.88 -6.45 -2.71
N LYS A 74 -4.65 -5.88 -1.78
CA LYS A 74 -6.04 -6.27 -1.55
C LYS A 74 -6.98 -5.42 -2.40
N TYR A 75 -8.07 -5.98 -2.90
CA TYR A 75 -9.10 -5.14 -3.50
C TYR A 75 -9.71 -4.23 -2.44
N PHE A 76 -10.03 -3.01 -2.83
CA PHE A 76 -10.80 -2.07 -2.00
C PHE A 76 -11.94 -1.43 -2.78
N TYR A 77 -12.14 -1.86 -4.01
CA TYR A 77 -13.25 -1.46 -4.85
C TYR A 77 -13.83 -2.72 -5.50
N MET A 78 -15.15 -2.85 -5.51
CA MET A 78 -15.84 -4.00 -6.07
C MET A 78 -17.05 -3.52 -6.84
N LYS A 79 -17.27 -4.09 -8.02
CA LYS A 79 -18.47 -3.94 -8.84
C LYS A 79 -19.08 -5.33 -9.06
N LYS A 80 -20.40 -5.46 -8.93
CA LYS A 80 -21.11 -6.71 -9.25
C LYS A 80 -22.16 -6.46 -10.31
N TYR A 81 -22.12 -7.18 -11.42
CA TYR A 81 -23.13 -7.12 -12.47
C TYR A 81 -23.97 -8.40 -12.44
N SER A 82 -25.29 -8.29 -12.60
CA SER A 82 -26.16 -9.47 -12.69
C SER A 82 -26.03 -10.13 -14.06
N LEU A 83 -26.03 -11.45 -14.10
CA LEU A 83 -25.97 -12.24 -15.34
C LEU A 83 -27.37 -12.69 -15.84
N GLY A 84 -28.43 -12.41 -15.09
CA GLY A 84 -29.80 -12.85 -15.39
C GLY A 84 -30.59 -11.89 -16.29
N LYS A 85 -31.52 -12.43 -17.09
CA LYS A 85 -32.40 -11.66 -18.01
C LYS A 85 -33.47 -10.80 -17.31
N ASP A 86 -33.76 -11.06 -16.03
CA ASP A 86 -34.79 -10.36 -15.24
C ASP A 86 -34.20 -9.38 -14.21
N ALA A 87 -32.97 -8.90 -14.44
CA ALA A 87 -32.31 -7.97 -13.54
C ALA A 87 -32.98 -6.59 -13.62
N PHE A 88 -34.00 -6.38 -12.78
CA PHE A 88 -34.65 -5.08 -12.53
C PHE A 88 -33.69 -3.96 -12.08
N MET A 89 -32.42 -4.28 -11.83
CA MET A 89 -31.33 -3.33 -11.68
C MET A 89 -30.16 -3.75 -12.59
N ASP A 90 -30.07 -3.13 -13.77
CA ASP A 90 -28.83 -3.06 -14.58
C ASP A 90 -27.67 -2.36 -13.83
N TRP A 91 -27.95 -1.84 -12.62
CA TRP A 91 -27.05 -1.06 -11.81
C TRP A 91 -26.28 -2.00 -10.92
N GLY A 92 -25.05 -2.28 -11.32
CA GLY A 92 -24.17 -3.13 -10.56
C GLY A 92 -23.93 -2.60 -9.14
N ILE A 93 -23.87 -3.51 -8.16
CA ILE A 93 -23.54 -3.15 -6.77
C ILE A 93 -22.09 -2.67 -6.77
N VAL A 94 -21.88 -1.39 -6.45
CA VAL A 94 -20.56 -0.79 -6.29
C VAL A 94 -20.25 -0.63 -4.80
N GLN A 95 -19.12 -1.17 -4.35
CA GLN A 95 -18.70 -1.09 -2.97
C GLN A 95 -17.25 -0.64 -2.86
N PHE A 96 -16.99 0.33 -1.99
CA PHE A 96 -15.65 0.72 -1.57
C PHE A 96 -15.37 0.17 -0.16
N ASP A 97 -14.30 -0.61 -0.02
CA ASP A 97 -13.84 -1.15 1.27
C ASP A 97 -12.70 -0.29 1.83
N TYR A 98 -13.09 0.66 2.69
CA TYR A 98 -12.17 1.56 3.39
C TYR A 98 -11.10 0.84 4.20
N ARG A 99 -11.42 -0.33 4.79
CA ARG A 99 -10.45 -1.08 5.59
C ARG A 99 -9.35 -1.64 4.70
N SER A 100 -9.73 -2.22 3.57
CA SER A 100 -8.77 -2.77 2.61
C SER A 100 -7.94 -1.66 1.94
N PHE A 101 -8.53 -0.49 1.67
CA PHE A 101 -7.80 0.70 1.22
C PHE A 101 -6.73 1.11 2.24
N LEU A 102 -7.11 1.23 3.51
CA LEU A 102 -6.19 1.63 4.58
C LEU A 102 -5.08 0.61 4.80
N GLN A 103 -5.39 -0.69 4.73
CA GLN A 103 -4.39 -1.77 4.81
C GLN A 103 -3.33 -1.64 3.72
N ASN A 104 -3.76 -1.45 2.47
CA ASN A 104 -2.85 -1.27 1.34
C ASN A 104 -2.01 0.00 1.50
N PHE A 105 -2.66 1.11 1.88
CA PHE A 105 -2.00 2.38 2.12
C PHE A 105 -0.88 2.26 3.16
N ILE A 106 -1.15 1.61 4.29
CA ILE A 106 -0.16 1.40 5.35
C ILE A 106 1.04 0.60 4.82
N LEU A 107 0.81 -0.49 4.09
CA LEU A 107 1.90 -1.31 3.57
C LEU A 107 2.75 -0.57 2.54
N ILE A 108 2.11 0.17 1.63
CA ILE A 108 2.81 0.99 0.63
C ILE A 108 3.61 2.08 1.32
N PHE A 109 3.03 2.76 2.31
CA PHE A 109 3.70 3.78 3.10
C PHE A 109 4.97 3.23 3.78
N LEU A 110 4.86 2.11 4.48
CA LEU A 110 5.99 1.48 5.15
C LEU A 110 7.07 1.03 4.15
N LEU A 111 6.68 0.50 3.00
CA LEU A 111 7.61 0.10 1.95
C LEU A 111 8.39 1.29 1.40
N LEU A 112 7.72 2.40 1.11
CA LEU A 112 8.36 3.64 0.68
C LEU A 112 9.29 4.20 1.75
N ASP A 113 8.89 4.12 3.02
CA ASP A 113 9.73 4.55 4.14
C ASP A 113 10.99 3.69 4.25
N ILE A 114 10.90 2.38 4.07
CA ILE A 114 12.07 1.48 3.99
C ILE A 114 13.00 1.93 2.88
N PHE A 115 12.49 2.13 1.65
CA PHE A 115 13.30 2.59 0.52
C PHE A 115 13.96 3.94 0.80
N LYS A 116 13.18 4.90 1.29
CA LYS A 116 13.70 6.21 1.70
C LYS A 116 14.81 6.06 2.73
N LEU A 117 14.60 5.27 3.78
CA LEU A 117 15.60 5.07 4.83
C LEU A 117 16.86 4.42 4.29
N ILE A 118 16.77 3.44 3.38
CA ILE A 118 17.92 2.78 2.75
C ILE A 118 18.69 3.77 1.88
N PHE A 119 18.01 4.42 0.94
CA PHE A 119 18.61 5.28 -0.10
C PHE A 119 18.99 6.68 0.37
N LYS A 120 18.50 7.14 1.52
CA LYS A 120 18.94 8.41 2.11
C LYS A 120 20.42 8.29 2.45
N LYS A 121 21.28 8.80 1.55
CA LYS A 121 22.72 8.93 1.76
C LYS A 121 22.94 9.63 3.10
N LYS A 122 23.85 9.09 3.93
CA LYS A 122 24.50 9.89 4.96
C LYS A 122 25.17 11.03 4.19
N PHE A 123 24.57 12.22 4.17
CA PHE A 123 25.34 13.45 4.03
C PHE A 123 26.21 13.48 5.28
N GLN A 124 27.35 12.79 5.23
CA GLN A 124 28.42 13.02 6.18
C GLN A 124 28.78 14.47 5.98
N ASN A 125 28.60 15.26 7.04
CA ASN A 125 29.25 16.53 7.22
C ASN A 125 30.76 16.33 7.06
N THR A 126 31.27 16.32 5.84
CA THR A 126 32.61 16.82 5.57
C THR A 126 32.51 18.33 5.78
N LYS A 127 32.65 18.76 7.03
CA LYS A 127 33.06 20.15 7.29
C LYS A 127 34.32 20.36 6.43
N PRO A 128 34.37 21.34 5.53
CA PRO A 128 35.62 21.68 4.89
C PRO A 128 36.59 22.06 6.02
N LEU A 129 37.76 21.42 6.05
CA LEU A 129 38.88 21.86 6.88
C LEU A 129 39.12 23.33 6.53
N LYS A 130 38.83 24.23 7.48
CA LYS A 130 39.32 25.59 7.41
C LYS A 130 40.85 25.50 7.48
N VAL A 131 41.49 25.63 6.34
CA VAL A 131 42.92 25.95 6.27
C VAL A 131 43.01 27.41 6.70
N ASN A 132 43.41 27.63 7.95
CA ASN A 132 43.84 28.94 8.38
C ASN A 132 45.22 29.19 7.77
N ASN A 133 45.30 30.15 6.85
CA ASN A 133 46.56 30.79 6.47
C ASN A 133 46.94 31.83 7.52
#